data_AF-A0A7C7EPN3-F1
#
_entry.id   AF-A0A7C7EPN3-F1
#
_cell.length_a   1.000
_cell.length_b   1.000
_cell.length_c   1.000
_cell.angle_alpha   90.00
_cell.angle_beta   90.00
_cell.angle_gamma   90.00
#
_symmetry.space_group_name_H-M   'P 1'
#
loop_
_entity.id
_entity.type
_entity.pdbx_description
1 polymer ?
#
loop_
_entity_poly.entity_id
_entity_poly.type
_entity_poly.pdbx_seq_one_letter_code
_entity_poly.pdbx_strand_id
1 'polypeptide(L)'
;MKVINEYHLKPKGSQKSFGGKAIVKEYENGDRILFSYLTPVLKQTKEGELIRLWNGYSNTTGRHIKSFAGITGNHFKNMEVIK
;
A
#
# COMPACT_ATOMS: atom_id res chain seq x y z
N MET A 1 4.47 -16.75 7.17
CA MET A 1 4.57 -15.28 7.06
C MET A 1 3.89 -14.67 8.26
N LYS A 2 4.68 -14.23 9.23
CA LYS A 2 4.24 -13.52 10.43
C LYS A 2 4.41 -12.01 10.22
N VAL A 3 3.40 -11.24 10.63
CA VAL A 3 3.50 -9.78 10.71
C VAL A 3 4.37 -9.44 11.91
N ILE A 4 5.42 -8.67 11.69
CA ILE A 4 6.35 -8.21 12.74
C ILE A 4 6.05 -6.78 13.19
N ASN A 5 5.38 -5.99 12.35
CA ASN A 5 5.04 -4.60 12.63
C ASN A 5 3.77 -4.20 11.87
N GLU A 6 2.94 -3.37 12.50
CA GLU A 6 1.73 -2.82 11.90
C GLU A 6 1.59 -1.35 12.32
N TYR A 7 1.41 -0.47 11.34
CA TYR A 7 1.22 0.96 11.61
C TYR A 7 0.32 1.62 10.60
N HIS A 8 -0.28 2.74 11.03
CA HIS A 8 -1.09 3.57 10.15
C HIS A 8 -0.18 4.33 9.19
N LEU A 9 -0.51 4.27 7.90
CA LEU A 9 0.24 4.98 6.87
C LEU A 9 0.12 6.49 7.10
N LYS A 10 1.27 7.16 7.24
CA LYS A 10 1.33 8.61 7.31
C LYS A 10 1.26 9.19 5.89
N PRO A 11 0.33 10.12 5.59
CA PRO A 11 0.32 10.80 4.30
C PRO A 11 1.58 11.65 4.14
N LYS A 12 2.10 11.77 2.91
CA LYS A 12 3.20 12.70 2.57
C LYS A 12 2.76 14.18 2.53
N GLY A 13 1.74 14.58 3.27
CA GLY A 13 1.17 15.93 3.29
C GLY A 13 0.69 16.34 4.68
N SER A 14 -0.06 17.43 4.80
CA SER A 14 -0.51 18.00 6.09
C SER A 14 -1.66 17.25 6.78
N GLN A 15 -2.13 16.12 6.23
CA GLN A 15 -3.31 15.40 6.74
C GLN A 15 -2.94 14.41 7.86
N LYS A 16 -3.87 14.15 8.78
CA LYS A 16 -3.72 13.10 9.80
C LYS A 16 -3.95 11.71 9.17
N SER A 17 -2.91 10.87 9.14
CA SER A 17 -2.89 9.40 8.94
C SER A 17 -4.07 8.77 8.17
N PHE A 18 -4.50 9.35 7.04
CA PHE A 18 -5.67 8.94 6.25
C PHE A 18 -6.93 8.58 7.05
N GLY A 19 -7.13 9.15 8.24
CA GLY A 19 -8.20 8.78 9.15
C GLY A 19 -8.20 7.29 9.57
N GLY A 20 -7.04 6.65 9.66
CA GLY A 20 -6.90 5.23 10.04
C GLY A 20 -7.29 4.22 8.96
N LYS A 21 -7.56 4.69 7.74
CA LYS A 21 -8.05 3.85 6.63
C LYS A 21 -6.93 3.18 5.83
N ALA A 22 -5.68 3.51 6.12
CA ALA A 22 -4.51 2.97 5.45
C ALA A 22 -3.55 2.38 6.49
N ILE A 23 -3.29 1.09 6.38
CA ILE A 23 -2.44 0.33 7.30
C ILE A 23 -1.32 -0.31 6.50
N VAL A 24 -0.10 -0.23 7.00
CA VAL A 24 1.04 -0.97 6.46
C VAL A 24 1.35 -2.10 7.43
N LYS A 25 1.42 -3.32 6.90
CA LYS A 25 1.89 -4.50 7.62
C LYS A 25 3.25 -4.89 7.08
N GLU A 26 4.23 -5.01 7.95
CA GLU A 26 5.58 -5.49 7.62
C GLU A 26 5.69 -6.93 8.09
N TYR A 27 6.20 -7.77 7.20
CA TYR A 27 6.34 -9.21 7.41
C TYR A 27 7.80 -9.55 7.69
N GLU A 28 8.01 -10.68 8.39
CA GLU A 28 9.33 -11.17 8.79
C GLU A 28 10.32 -11.35 7.62
N ASN A 29 9.82 -11.57 6.41
CA ASN A 29 10.63 -11.72 5.20
C ASN A 29 11.05 -10.38 4.58
N GLY A 30 10.68 -9.26 5.19
CA GLY A 30 10.94 -7.90 4.70
C GLY A 30 9.87 -7.37 3.74
N ASP A 31 8.83 -8.14 3.43
CA ASP A 31 7.72 -7.67 2.62
C ASP A 31 6.88 -6.66 3.40
N ARG A 32 6.35 -5.68 2.68
CA ARG A 32 5.39 -4.71 3.22
C ARG A 32 4.12 -4.74 2.40
N ILE A 33 2.97 -4.85 3.05
CA ILE A 33 1.68 -4.82 2.36
C ILE A 33 0.89 -3.60 2.84
N LEU A 34 0.46 -2.80 1.87
CA LEU A 34 -0.48 -1.72 2.08
C LEU A 34 -1.91 -2.26 2.05
N PHE A 35 -2.63 -2.02 3.13
CA PHE A 35 -4.06 -2.25 3.25
C PHE A 35 -4.79 -0.91 3.18
N SER A 36 -5.79 -0.82 2.30
CA SER A 36 -6.67 0.33 2.15
C SER A 36 -8.09 -0.12 2.47
N TYR A 37 -8.69 0.42 3.53
CA TYR A 37 -9.97 -0.07 4.08
C TYR A 37 -9.96 -1.59 4.33
N LEU A 38 -8.88 -2.11 4.92
CA LEU A 38 -8.65 -3.55 5.17
C LEU A 38 -8.48 -4.42 3.91
N THR A 39 -8.57 -3.85 2.71
CA THR A 39 -8.27 -4.55 1.45
C THR A 39 -6.77 -4.46 1.16
N PRO A 40 -6.05 -5.58 0.94
CA PRO A 40 -4.67 -5.55 0.49
C PRO A 40 -4.62 -4.99 -0.92
N VAL A 41 -3.93 -3.87 -1.13
CA VAL A 41 -3.91 -3.18 -2.43
C VAL A 41 -2.57 -3.30 -3.16
N LEU A 42 -1.47 -3.22 -2.43
CA LEU A 42 -0.12 -3.16 -2.99
C LEU A 42 0.85 -3.81 -2.02
N LYS A 43 1.64 -4.74 -2.52
CA LYS A 43 2.79 -5.32 -1.83
C LYS A 43 4.07 -4.66 -2.34
N GLN A 44 5.00 -4.42 -1.45
CA GLN A 44 6.38 -4.11 -1.76
C GLN A 44 7.25 -5.22 -1.21
N THR A 45 8.08 -5.84 -2.04
CA THR A 45 9.02 -6.85 -1.59
C THR A 45 10.18 -6.23 -0.82
N LYS A 46 10.94 -7.05 -0.09
CA LYS A 46 12.23 -6.65 0.49
C LYS A 46 13.16 -5.98 -0.54
N GLU A 47 13.12 -6.46 -1.78
CA GLU A 47 13.94 -5.99 -2.90
C GLU A 47 13.41 -4.67 -3.50
N GLY A 48 12.25 -4.19 -3.02
CA GLY A 48 11.62 -2.95 -3.46
C GLY A 48 10.65 -3.11 -4.62
N GLU A 49 10.43 -4.33 -5.11
CA GLU A 49 9.49 -4.61 -6.20
C GLU A 49 8.05 -4.38 -5.76
N LEU A 50 7.26 -3.76 -6.63
CA LEU A 50 5.86 -3.43 -6.36
C LEU A 50 4.95 -4.45 -7.03
N ILE A 51 4.10 -5.11 -6.24
CA ILE A 51 3.15 -6.12 -6.69
C ILE A 51 1.74 -5.65 -6.39
N ARG A 52 0.94 -5.44 -7.43
CA ARG A 52 -0.47 -5.04 -7.28
C ARG A 52 -1.31 -6.24 -6.87
N LEU A 53 -2.00 -6.11 -5.74
CA LEU A 53 -2.84 -7.16 -5.15
C LEU A 53 -4.34 -6.93 -5.36
N TRP A 54 -4.74 -5.72 -5.77
CA TRP A 54 -6.15 -5.38 -5.95
C TRP A 54 -6.42 -4.77 -7.33
N ASN A 55 -7.43 -5.33 -8.01
CA ASN A 55 -7.84 -4.86 -9.34
C ASN A 55 -8.67 -3.56 -9.28
N GLY A 56 -9.26 -3.22 -8.14
CA GLY A 56 -10.01 -1.98 -8.00
C GLY A 56 -9.12 -0.73 -7.98
N TYR A 57 -9.76 0.43 -8.08
CA TYR A 57 -9.11 1.72 -7.93
C TYR A 57 -10.09 2.73 -7.34
N SER A 58 -9.59 3.59 -6.45
CA SER A 58 -10.30 4.78 -5.99
C SER A 58 -9.32 5.95 -5.85
N ASN A 59 -9.81 7.18 -5.88
CA ASN A 59 -8.98 8.36 -5.62
C ASN A 59 -8.29 8.30 -4.24
N THR A 60 -8.95 7.71 -3.24
CA THR A 60 -8.37 7.50 -1.91
C THR A 60 -7.24 6.47 -1.96
N THR A 61 -7.44 5.34 -2.65
CA THR A 61 -6.41 4.31 -2.85
C THR A 61 -5.19 4.87 -3.55
N GLY A 62 -5.37 5.70 -4.59
CA GLY A 62 -4.26 6.36 -5.28
C GLY A 62 -3.40 7.25 -4.36
N ARG A 63 -4.02 7.93 -3.39
CA ARG A 63 -3.28 8.73 -2.37
C ARG A 63 -2.53 7.85 -1.37
N HIS A 64 -3.12 6.73 -0.96
CA HIS A 64 -2.45 5.74 -0.11
C HIS A 64 -1.21 5.18 -0.80
N ILE A 65 -1.37 4.73 -2.05
CA ILE A 65 -0.27 4.20 -2.88
C ILE A 65 0.85 5.22 -3.03
N LYS A 66 0.53 6.48 -3.35
CA LYS A 66 1.54 7.54 -3.49
C LYS A 66 2.33 7.77 -2.20
N SER A 67 1.69 7.65 -1.04
CA SER A 67 2.38 7.81 0.25
C SER A 67 3.22 6.59 0.63
N PHE A 68 2.75 5.38 0.30
CA PHE A 68 3.43 4.12 0.60
C PHE A 68 4.61 3.83 -0.33
N ALA A 69 4.40 3.89 -1.64
CA ALA A 69 5.34 3.46 -2.68
C ALA A 69 5.89 4.63 -3.54
N GLY A 70 5.37 5.85 -3.38
CA GLY A 70 5.84 7.02 -4.15
C GLY A 70 5.36 7.06 -5.61
N ILE A 71 4.68 6.02 -6.09
CA ILE A 71 4.17 5.95 -7.47
C ILE A 71 2.85 6.70 -7.64
N THR A 72 2.53 7.07 -8.89
CA THR A 72 1.25 7.70 -9.22
C THR A 72 0.12 6.68 -9.28
N GLY A 73 -1.12 7.12 -9.05
CA GLY A 73 -2.29 6.25 -9.26
C GLY A 73 -2.42 5.75 -10.69
N ASN A 74 -1.88 6.47 -11.68
CA ASN A 74 -1.87 6.01 -13.06
C ASN A 74 -0.90 4.84 -13.27
N HIS A 75 0.30 4.92 -12.68
CA HIS A 75 1.24 3.80 -12.68
C HIS A 75 0.61 2.56 -12.05
N PHE A 76 -0.03 2.69 -10.89
CA PHE A 76 -0.72 1.57 -10.23
C PHE A 76 -1.78 0.91 -11.11
N LYS A 77 -2.62 1.70 -11.81
CA LYS A 77 -3.65 1.14 -12.70
C LYS A 77 -3.08 0.32 -13.86
N ASN A 78 -1.86 0.64 -14.30
CA ASN A 78 -1.17 -0.05 -15.40
C ASN A 78 -0.37 -1.26 -14.93
N MET A 79 -0.21 -1.47 -13.62
CA MET A 79 0.43 -2.69 -13.09
C MET A 79 -0.48 -3.89 -13.30
N GLU A 80 0.12 -5.01 -13.68
CA GLU A 80 -0.57 -6.30 -13.72
C GLU A 80 -1.03 -6.70 -12.32
N VAL A 81 -2.25 -7.22 -12.25
CA VAL A 81 -2.81 -7.75 -11.00
C VAL A 81 -2.44 -9.21 -10.92
N ILE A 82 -1.62 -9.57 -9.94
CA ILE A 82 -1.33 -10.99 -9.68
C ILE A 82 -2.58 -11.60 -9.05
N LYS A 83 -3.17 -12.58 -9.75
CA LYS A 83 -4.32 -13.38 -9.30
C LYS A 83 -3.88 -14.56 -8.47
#